data_AF-A0A838ZMA7-F1
#
_entry.id   AF-A0A838ZMA7-F1
#
_cell.length_a   1.000
_cell.length_b   1.000
_cell.length_c   1.000
_cell.angle_alpha   90.00
_cell.angle_beta   90.00
_cell.angle_gamma   90.00
#
_symmetry.space_group_name_H-M   'P 1'
#
loop_
_entity.id
_entity.type
_entity.pdbx_description
1 polymer ?
#
loop_
_entity_poly.entity_id
_entity_poly.type
_entity_poly.pdbx_seq_one_letter_code
_entity_poly.pdbx_strand_id
1 'polypeptide(L)'
;MKLFIFLGCVFFSTSFMQNPVQPIYTVSYSSTDCYFFILVNNKEIYKNESQYKVTRSIPIEKYLEKNDSQRIEYFMYPRHTMMELTEKSKLEVFVIKQIGEKFDTLHRSNLRNFGSKDEKGKMRFATRIGGYGNFLLD
;
A
#
# COMPACT_ATOMS: atom_id res chain seq x y z
N MET A 1 25.93 -27.80 69.25
CA MET A 1 26.14 -27.47 67.82
C MET A 1 24.81 -27.45 67.11
N LYS A 2 24.40 -26.31 66.55
CA LYS A 2 23.20 -26.17 65.71
C LYS A 2 23.62 -25.63 64.36
N LEU A 3 23.31 -26.38 63.32
CA LEU A 3 23.54 -26.11 61.91
C LEU A 3 22.45 -25.13 61.42
N PHE A 4 22.83 -24.03 60.76
CA PHE A 4 21.87 -23.21 60.01
C PHE A 4 22.37 -23.00 58.59
N ILE A 5 21.51 -23.42 57.67
CA ILE A 5 21.69 -23.54 56.23
C ILE A 5 21.51 -22.15 55.61
N PHE A 6 22.42 -21.79 54.71
CA PHE A 6 22.34 -20.61 53.85
C PHE A 6 21.11 -20.69 52.93
N LEU A 7 20.21 -19.71 53.01
CA LEU A 7 19.15 -19.53 52.03
C LEU A 7 19.62 -18.50 51.00
N GLY A 8 20.13 -19.01 49.87
CA GLY A 8 20.44 -18.18 48.70
C GLY A 8 19.16 -17.72 48.01
N CYS A 9 18.90 -16.42 48.01
CA CYS A 9 17.91 -15.80 47.13
C CYS A 9 18.48 -15.74 45.71
N VAL A 10 18.11 -16.70 44.87
CA VAL A 10 18.33 -16.62 43.42
C VAL A 10 17.27 -15.69 42.84
N PHE A 11 17.61 -14.42 42.66
CA PHE A 11 16.83 -13.51 41.83
C PHE A 11 17.04 -13.90 40.36
N PHE A 12 16.13 -14.70 39.80
CA PHE A 12 16.02 -14.87 38.36
C PHE A 12 15.41 -13.59 37.76
N SER A 13 16.25 -12.63 37.37
CA SER A 13 15.83 -11.55 36.48
C SER A 13 15.79 -12.07 35.05
N THR A 14 14.67 -12.67 34.63
CA THR A 14 14.39 -12.90 33.20
C THR A 14 13.89 -11.60 32.58
N SER A 15 14.82 -10.71 32.28
CA SER A 15 14.56 -9.67 31.28
C SER A 15 14.43 -10.37 29.92
N PHE A 16 13.23 -10.86 29.60
CA PHE A 16 12.88 -11.18 28.23
C PHE A 16 12.94 -9.88 27.43
N MET A 17 14.11 -9.59 26.84
CA MET A 17 14.21 -8.59 25.78
C MET A 17 13.40 -9.13 24.60
N GLN A 18 12.11 -8.79 24.57
CA GLN A 18 11.35 -8.87 23.33
C GLN A 18 12.00 -7.88 22.37
N ASN A 19 12.69 -8.40 21.35
CA ASN A 19 13.09 -7.57 20.22
C ASN A 19 11.82 -6.88 19.70
N PRO A 20 11.78 -5.54 19.68
CA PRO A 20 10.61 -4.84 19.16
C PRO A 20 10.42 -5.29 17.70
N VAL A 21 9.27 -5.91 17.42
CA VAL A 21 8.95 -6.37 16.08
C VAL A 21 8.84 -5.15 15.18
N GLN A 22 9.78 -5.02 14.25
CA GLN A 22 9.82 -3.87 13.34
C GLN A 22 8.60 -3.90 12.40
N PRO A 23 7.91 -2.76 12.19
CA PRO A 23 6.81 -2.69 11.23
C PRO A 23 7.31 -2.90 9.79
N ILE A 24 6.53 -3.66 9.02
CA ILE A 24 6.70 -3.87 7.58
C ILE A 24 5.61 -3.06 6.86
N TYR A 25 5.98 -2.31 5.84
CA TYR A 25 5.09 -1.47 5.05
C TYR A 25 5.08 -1.92 3.60
N THR A 26 3.90 -2.22 3.08
CA THR A 26 3.72 -2.66 1.70
C THR A 26 2.68 -1.81 0.97
N VAL A 27 2.87 -1.64 -0.33
CA VAL A 27 1.79 -1.22 -1.23
C VAL A 27 1.24 -2.46 -1.91
N SER A 28 -0.01 -2.78 -1.62
CA SER A 28 -0.77 -3.80 -2.32
C SER A 28 -1.68 -3.15 -3.35
N TYR A 29 -1.71 -3.68 -4.56
CA TYR A 29 -2.56 -3.15 -5.62
C TYR A 29 -3.19 -4.25 -6.46
N SER A 30 -4.35 -3.90 -7.03
CA SER A 30 -5.07 -4.72 -8.00
C SER A 30 -5.50 -3.84 -9.16
N SER A 31 -5.25 -4.30 -10.38
CA SER A 31 -5.58 -3.56 -11.60
C SER A 31 -6.23 -4.46 -12.63
N THR A 32 -7.08 -3.85 -13.46
CA THR A 32 -7.71 -4.47 -14.62
C THR A 32 -7.62 -3.51 -15.79
N ASP A 33 -7.05 -3.97 -16.91
CA ASP A 33 -7.10 -3.31 -18.22
C ASP A 33 -6.68 -1.81 -18.19
N CYS A 34 -5.56 -1.52 -17.52
CA CYS A 34 -5.00 -0.18 -17.47
C CYS A 34 -3.48 -0.18 -17.34
N TYR A 35 -2.85 0.84 -17.90
CA TYR A 35 -1.49 1.20 -17.53
C TYR A 35 -1.54 2.07 -16.28
N PHE A 36 -0.57 1.90 -15.39
CA PHE A 36 -0.49 2.73 -14.20
C PHE A 36 0.91 2.82 -13.64
N PHE A 37 1.13 3.83 -12.81
CA PHE A 37 2.32 3.94 -11.99
C PHE A 37 1.94 4.36 -10.58
N ILE A 38 2.76 3.96 -9.61
CA ILE A 38 2.61 4.28 -8.19
C ILE A 38 3.91 4.92 -7.72
N LEU A 39 3.79 6.03 -6.99
CA LEU A 39 4.90 6.72 -6.35
C LEU A 39 4.69 6.80 -4.84
N VAL A 40 5.79 6.76 -4.10
CA VAL A 40 5.86 7.11 -2.67
C VAL A 40 6.91 8.19 -2.52
N ASN A 41 6.55 9.31 -1.88
CA ASN A 41 7.40 10.50 -1.73
C ASN A 41 8.04 10.93 -3.07
N ASN A 42 7.22 11.00 -4.12
CA ASN A 42 7.61 11.32 -5.50
C ASN A 42 8.61 10.34 -6.15
N LYS A 43 8.91 9.20 -5.53
CA LYS A 43 9.77 8.13 -6.09
C LYS A 43 8.88 7.05 -6.69
N GLU A 44 9.08 6.72 -7.97
CA GLU A 44 8.37 5.61 -8.62
C GLU A 44 8.75 4.30 -7.94
N ILE A 45 7.75 3.60 -7.39
CA ILE A 45 7.94 2.28 -6.78
C ILE A 45 7.53 1.17 -7.75
N TYR A 46 6.66 1.49 -8.70
CA TYR A 46 6.15 0.54 -9.68
C TYR A 46 5.55 1.25 -10.89
N LYS A 47 5.78 0.65 -12.06
CA LYS A 47 5.15 0.99 -13.32
C LYS A 47 4.66 -0.29 -13.98
N ASN A 48 3.38 -0.31 -14.32
CA ASN A 48 2.78 -1.37 -15.11
C ASN A 48 2.61 -0.93 -16.56
N GLU A 49 3.34 -1.61 -17.44
CA GLU A 49 3.19 -1.50 -18.90
C GLU A 49 2.48 -2.73 -19.49
N SER A 50 2.02 -3.65 -18.63
CA SER A 50 1.32 -4.87 -19.04
C SER A 50 -0.19 -4.72 -18.99
N GLN A 51 -0.88 -5.49 -19.82
CA GLN A 51 -2.30 -5.33 -20.15
C GLN A 51 -3.20 -6.25 -19.32
N TYR A 52 -2.59 -7.20 -18.61
CA TYR A 52 -3.31 -8.23 -17.89
C TYR A 52 -3.74 -7.75 -16.51
N LYS A 53 -4.70 -8.46 -15.94
CA LYS A 53 -5.04 -8.29 -14.52
C LYS A 53 -3.78 -8.51 -13.69
N VAL A 54 -3.40 -7.52 -12.90
CA VAL A 54 -2.25 -7.62 -12.00
C VAL A 54 -2.72 -7.46 -10.57
N THR A 55 -2.32 -8.39 -9.71
CA THR A 55 -2.46 -8.27 -8.26
C THR A 55 -1.10 -8.55 -7.64
N ARG A 56 -0.56 -7.59 -6.90
CA ARG A 56 0.78 -7.67 -6.31
C ARG A 56 0.87 -6.84 -5.04
N SER A 57 1.91 -7.15 -4.27
CA SER A 57 2.33 -6.39 -3.08
C SER A 57 3.82 -6.11 -3.18
N ILE A 58 4.21 -4.86 -2.91
CA ILE A 58 5.60 -4.41 -2.98
C ILE A 58 5.99 -3.83 -1.62
N PRO A 59 7.07 -4.32 -0.99
CA PRO A 59 7.64 -3.68 0.20
C PRO A 59 8.17 -2.29 -0.13
N ILE A 60 7.84 -1.29 0.69
CA ILE A 60 8.13 0.12 0.42
C ILE A 60 9.06 0.79 1.43
N GLU A 61 9.63 0.06 2.40
CA GLU A 61 10.43 0.59 3.50
C GLU A 61 11.56 1.50 3.03
N LYS A 62 12.20 1.16 1.90
CA LYS A 62 13.30 1.94 1.32
C LYS A 62 12.89 3.29 0.70
N TYR A 63 11.58 3.53 0.51
CA TYR A 63 11.04 4.77 -0.04
C TYR A 63 10.47 5.69 1.06
N LEU A 64 10.41 5.20 2.30
CA LEU A 64 9.84 5.92 3.43
C LEU A 64 10.84 6.87 4.06
N GLU A 65 10.36 8.03 4.50
CA GLU A 65 11.15 9.07 5.17
C GLU A 65 10.82 9.07 6.65
N LYS A 66 11.82 8.88 7.52
CA LYS A 66 11.58 8.81 8.98
C LYS A 66 11.06 10.14 9.51
N ASN A 67 10.07 10.07 10.39
CA ASN A 67 9.45 11.22 11.08
C ASN A 67 8.74 12.22 10.14
N ASP A 68 8.38 11.82 8.93
CA ASP A 68 7.62 12.66 8.00
C ASP A 68 6.31 11.99 7.58
N SER A 69 5.40 12.78 7.01
CA SER A 69 4.22 12.30 6.32
C SER A 69 4.62 11.67 4.99
N GLN A 70 4.14 10.47 4.74
CA GLN A 70 4.41 9.73 3.52
C GLN A 70 3.34 10.03 2.50
N ARG A 71 3.72 10.62 1.37
CA ARG A 71 2.79 10.87 0.25
C ARG A 71 2.77 9.66 -0.68
N ILE A 72 1.60 9.15 -0.99
CA ILE A 72 1.39 8.15 -2.06
C ILE A 72 0.62 8.79 -3.20
N GLU A 73 1.09 8.57 -4.42
CA GLU A 73 0.43 9.02 -5.65
C GLU A 73 0.32 7.87 -6.63
N TYR A 74 -0.73 7.89 -7.44
CA TYR A 74 -0.95 6.89 -8.47
C TYR A 74 -1.71 7.50 -9.63
N PHE A 75 -1.34 7.07 -10.83
CA PHE A 75 -1.92 7.56 -12.07
C PHE A 75 -2.30 6.38 -12.94
N MET A 76 -3.51 6.44 -13.48
CA MET A 76 -4.07 5.43 -14.36
C MET A 76 -4.31 6.03 -15.74
N TYR A 77 -3.86 5.30 -16.77
CA TYR A 77 -4.11 5.60 -18.17
C TYR A 77 -5.04 4.51 -18.72
N PRO A 78 -6.26 4.88 -19.15
CA PRO A 78 -7.11 3.92 -19.84
C PRO A 78 -6.46 3.55 -21.17
N ARG A 79 -6.55 2.26 -21.53
CA ARG A 79 -5.91 1.74 -22.74
C ARG A 79 -6.81 1.75 -23.97
N HIS A 80 -8.11 1.55 -23.80
CA HIS A 80 -9.03 1.31 -24.91
C HIS A 80 -9.81 2.56 -25.34
N THR A 81 -9.92 2.74 -26.65
CA THR A 81 -10.77 3.72 -27.37
C THR A 81 -12.20 3.22 -27.63
N MET A 82 -12.64 2.12 -27.01
CA MET A 82 -13.99 1.52 -27.20
C MET A 82 -14.54 0.90 -25.89
N MET A 83 -15.84 0.70 -25.65
CA MET A 83 -17.08 1.41 -25.96
C MET A 83 -18.22 0.66 -25.21
N GLU A 84 -18.36 0.83 -23.90
CA GLU A 84 -19.49 0.25 -23.12
C GLU A 84 -19.56 0.90 -21.72
N LEU A 85 -20.77 0.98 -21.12
CA LEU A 85 -21.01 1.42 -19.73
C LEU A 85 -20.59 0.35 -18.69
N THR A 86 -19.58 -0.45 -19.01
CA THR A 86 -19.01 -1.45 -18.10
C THR A 86 -17.72 -0.90 -17.50
N GLU A 87 -17.40 -1.25 -16.25
CA GLU A 87 -16.11 -0.91 -15.64
C GLU A 87 -14.99 -1.57 -16.45
N LYS A 88 -14.33 -0.80 -17.34
CA LYS A 88 -13.26 -1.31 -18.21
C LYS A 88 -11.93 -1.30 -17.46
N SER A 89 -11.57 -0.15 -16.90
CA SER A 89 -10.28 0.07 -16.25
C SER A 89 -10.45 0.39 -14.77
N LYS A 90 -9.70 -0.33 -13.94
CA LYS A 90 -9.71 -0.16 -12.48
C LYS A 90 -8.30 -0.23 -11.93
N LEU A 91 -8.01 0.61 -10.94
CA LEU A 91 -6.84 0.52 -10.10
C LEU A 91 -7.23 0.69 -8.62
N GLU A 92 -7.01 -0.34 -7.83
CA GLU A 92 -7.11 -0.30 -6.36
C GLU A 92 -5.72 -0.33 -5.75
N VAL A 93 -5.48 0.57 -4.80
CA VAL A 93 -4.19 0.71 -4.11
C VAL A 93 -4.44 0.75 -2.61
N PHE A 94 -3.65 -0.02 -1.87
CA PHE A 94 -3.68 -0.12 -0.42
C PHE A 94 -2.26 0.04 0.12
N VAL A 95 -2.09 0.88 1.14
CA VAL A 95 -0.87 0.89 1.96
C VAL A 95 -1.16 0.08 3.21
N ILE A 96 -0.41 -1.00 3.42
CA ILE A 96 -0.60 -1.93 4.53
C ILE A 96 0.62 -1.85 5.44
N LYS A 97 0.36 -1.69 6.72
CA LYS A 97 1.33 -1.83 7.81
C LYS A 97 1.14 -3.18 8.48
N GLN A 98 2.21 -3.90 8.73
CA GLN A 98 2.20 -5.18 9.44
C GLN A 98 3.13 -5.12 10.65
N ILE A 99 2.62 -5.49 11.83
CA ILE A 99 3.42 -5.70 13.05
C ILE A 99 3.09 -7.09 13.59
N GLY A 100 4.03 -8.02 13.48
CA GLY A 100 3.79 -9.43 13.79
C GLY A 100 2.68 -10.00 12.90
N GLU A 101 1.59 -10.45 13.53
CA GLU A 101 0.40 -11.00 12.85
C GLU A 101 -0.68 -9.94 12.56
N LYS A 102 -0.52 -8.71 13.06
CA LYS A 102 -1.51 -7.64 12.88
C LYS A 102 -1.27 -6.89 11.57
N PHE A 103 -2.35 -6.64 10.83
CA PHE A 103 -2.35 -5.89 9.58
C PHE A 103 -3.29 -4.69 9.68
N ASP A 104 -2.75 -3.50 9.40
CA ASP A 104 -3.50 -2.25 9.37
C ASP A 104 -3.44 -1.64 7.96
N THR A 105 -4.58 -1.16 7.45
CA THR A 105 -4.61 -0.43 6.18
C THR A 105 -4.51 1.07 6.45
N LEU A 106 -3.38 1.67 6.10
CA LEU A 106 -3.10 3.08 6.34
C LEU A 106 -3.69 3.99 5.26
N HIS A 107 -3.82 3.49 4.03
CA HIS A 107 -4.40 4.22 2.92
C HIS A 107 -5.14 3.26 1.99
N ARG A 108 -6.25 3.72 1.44
CA ARG A 108 -7.02 3.01 0.43
C ARG A 108 -7.45 3.97 -0.67
N SER A 109 -7.27 3.55 -1.91
CA SER A 109 -7.77 4.23 -3.09
C SER A 109 -8.40 3.27 -4.08
N ASN A 110 -9.38 3.78 -4.82
CA ASN A 110 -10.00 3.09 -5.94
C ASN A 110 -10.23 4.08 -7.09
N LEU A 111 -9.45 3.96 -8.16
CA LEU A 111 -9.69 4.68 -9.41
C LEU A 111 -10.47 3.79 -10.34
N ARG A 112 -11.60 4.32 -10.83
CA ARG A 112 -12.44 3.68 -11.84
C ARG A 112 -12.62 4.62 -13.01
N ASN A 113 -12.42 4.10 -14.22
CA ASN A 113 -12.79 4.81 -15.43
C ASN A 113 -14.04 4.17 -16.02
N PHE A 114 -15.10 4.97 -16.11
CA PHE A 114 -16.33 4.62 -16.82
C PHE A 114 -16.35 5.38 -18.14
N GLY A 115 -16.61 4.69 -19.25
CA GLY A 115 -16.80 5.36 -20.53
C GLY A 115 -18.06 6.24 -20.49
N SER A 116 -18.00 7.47 -21.03
CA SER A 116 -19.15 8.38 -21.13
C SER A 116 -19.39 8.85 -22.57
N LYS A 117 -20.65 9.16 -22.91
CA LYS A 117 -21.05 9.77 -24.20
C LYS A 117 -21.21 11.28 -24.03
N ASP A 118 -20.73 12.06 -24.97
CA ASP A 118 -21.04 13.49 -25.07
C ASP A 118 -22.44 13.75 -25.63
N GLU A 119 -22.86 15.01 -25.64
CA GLU A 119 -24.18 15.46 -26.09
C GLU A 119 -24.49 15.11 -27.56
N LYS A 120 -23.47 14.79 -28.36
CA LYS A 120 -23.59 14.34 -29.76
C LYS A 120 -23.53 12.81 -29.87
N GLY A 121 -23.58 12.10 -28.75
CA GLY A 121 -23.42 10.65 -28.68
C GLY A 121 -22.01 10.15 -28.94
N LYS A 122 -21.01 11.04 -29.08
CA LYS A 122 -19.61 10.66 -29.27
C LYS A 122 -19.00 10.32 -27.92
N MET A 123 -18.33 9.18 -27.86
CA MET A 123 -17.68 8.73 -26.62
C MET A 123 -16.52 9.67 -26.27
N ARG A 124 -16.48 10.15 -25.02
CA ARG A 124 -15.35 10.91 -24.47
C ARG A 124 -14.75 10.15 -23.28
N PHE A 125 -13.44 10.01 -23.30
CA PHE A 125 -12.67 9.38 -22.24
C PHE A 125 -12.24 10.41 -21.21
N ALA A 126 -12.26 10.02 -19.94
CA ALA A 126 -11.47 10.73 -18.95
C ALA A 126 -9.99 10.59 -19.30
N THR A 127 -9.33 11.73 -19.49
CA THR A 127 -7.87 11.91 -19.47
C THR A 127 -7.30 11.26 -18.20
N ARG A 128 -5.98 10.95 -18.20
CA ARG A 128 -5.18 10.51 -17.04
C ARG A 128 -5.90 10.74 -15.70
N ILE A 129 -6.35 9.67 -15.06
CA ILE A 129 -7.00 9.76 -13.75
C ILE A 129 -5.93 9.56 -12.69
N GLY A 130 -5.75 10.54 -11.82
CA GLY A 130 -4.82 10.48 -10.71
C GLY A 130 -5.54 10.46 -9.38
N GLY A 131 -4.88 9.92 -8.36
CA GLY A 131 -5.25 10.14 -6.97
C GLY A 131 -4.00 10.18 -6.09
N TYR A 132 -4.17 10.69 -4.89
CA TYR A 132 -3.10 10.80 -3.91
C TYR A 132 -3.64 10.65 -2.49
N GLY A 133 -2.74 10.37 -1.56
CA GLY A 133 -3.03 10.34 -0.13
C GLY A 133 -1.77 10.54 0.70
N ASN A 134 -1.96 10.70 2.00
CA ASN A 134 -0.87 10.73 2.97
C ASN A 134 -1.10 9.66 4.04
N PHE A 135 -0.01 9.10 4.56
CA PHE A 135 -0.03 8.23 5.73
C PHE A 135 1.16 8.53 6.64
N LEU A 136 1.02 8.26 7.94
CA LEU A 136 2.07 8.46 8.93
C LEU A 136 2.77 7.15 9.27
N LEU A 137 4.03 7.25 9.67
CA LEU A 137 4.77 6.14 10.29
C LEU A 137 4.55 6.23 11.80
N ASP A 138 4.23 5.11 12.44
CA ASP A 138 4.17 5.01 13.91
C ASP A 138 5.51 4.53 14.49
#